data_AF-A0A7C7SIT8-F1
#
_entry.id   AF-A0A7C7SIT8-F1
#
_cell.length_a   1.000
_cell.length_b   1.000
_cell.length_c   1.000
_cell.angle_alpha   90.00
_cell.angle_beta   90.00
_cell.angle_gamma   90.00
#
_symmetry.space_group_name_H-M   'P 1'
#
loop_
_entity.id
_entity.type
_entity.pdbx_description
1 polymer ?
#
loop_
_entity_poly.entity_id
_entity_poly.type
_entity_poly.pdbx_seq_one_letter_code
_entity_poly.pdbx_strand_id
1 'polypeptide(L)'
;MSCDDVGPLLLRRLEGRLEGDDRHRLAGHLEHCAACREELQAQEAVAATLSSRPAAEVSPGFASRVMAAVEPAPAWLDMLNWRAWTFRLAPVAAALVLVASLGYGPTEAAEPMEFADLVAEWVVKDDDETLPAFALFWEDDVADETLLEAVLTANPDK
;
A
#
# COMPACT_ATOMS: atom_id res chain seq x y z
N MET A 1 7.79 -1.01 27.32
CA MET A 1 7.02 -1.26 26.08
C MET A 1 5.62 -1.65 26.46
N SER A 2 4.65 -1.23 25.67
CA SER A 2 3.27 -1.70 25.79
C SER A 2 3.14 -3.09 25.18
N CYS A 3 2.05 -3.80 25.46
CA CYS A 3 1.78 -5.09 24.82
C CYS A 3 1.51 -4.94 23.32
N ASP A 4 1.00 -3.79 22.86
CA ASP A 4 0.71 -3.53 21.45
C ASP A 4 2.01 -3.45 20.62
N ASP A 5 3.08 -2.91 21.21
CA ASP A 5 4.41 -2.81 20.58
C ASP A 5 5.10 -4.17 20.39
N VAL A 6 4.65 -5.20 21.12
CA VAL A 6 5.33 -6.50 21.22
C VAL A 6 4.94 -7.43 20.07
N GLY A 7 3.72 -7.34 19.55
CA GLY A 7 3.22 -8.19 18.47
C GLY A 7 4.18 -8.31 17.26
N PRO A 8 4.64 -7.19 16.68
CA PRO A 8 5.61 -7.22 15.58
C PRO A 8 6.96 -7.86 15.96
N LEU A 9 7.39 -7.72 17.21
CA LEU A 9 8.65 -8.30 17.70
C LEU A 9 8.54 -9.83 17.89
N LEU A 10 7.37 -10.33 18.28
CA LEU A 10 7.09 -11.77 18.34
C LEU A 10 7.19 -12.41 16.95
N LEU A 11 6.58 -11.79 15.93
CA LEU A 11 6.66 -12.29 14.56
C LEU A 11 8.10 -12.29 14.04
N ARG A 12 8.84 -11.19 14.22
CA ARG A 12 10.27 -11.12 13.82
C ARG A 12 11.13 -12.17 14.53
N ARG A 13 10.80 -12.51 15.79
CA ARG A 13 11.46 -13.59 16.52
C ARG A 13 11.25 -14.94 15.83
N LEU A 14 10.02 -15.27 15.46
CA LEU A 14 9.67 -16.52 14.77
C LEU A 14 10.33 -16.63 13.39
N GLU A 15 10.43 -15.50 12.68
CA GLU A 15 11.10 -15.42 11.38
C GLU A 15 12.63 -15.45 11.49
N GLY A 16 13.19 -15.45 12.70
CA GLY A 16 14.64 -15.38 12.94
C GLY A 16 15.28 -14.02 12.62
N ARG A 17 14.47 -12.98 12.37
CA ARG A 17 14.90 -11.63 11.97
C ARG A 17 14.97 -10.62 13.13
N LEU A 18 14.86 -11.07 14.37
CA LEU A 18 14.96 -10.18 15.53
C LEU A 18 16.44 -9.79 15.76
N GLU A 19 16.73 -8.52 15.99
CA GLU A 19 18.13 -8.03 16.11
C GLU A 19 18.40 -7.41 17.49
N GLY A 20 19.69 -7.34 17.85
CA GLY A 20 20.27 -6.77 19.08
C GLY A 20 19.31 -6.27 20.16
N ASP A 21 19.11 -4.95 20.21
CA ASP A 21 18.33 -4.26 21.25
C ASP A 21 16.88 -4.75 21.34
N ASP A 22 16.25 -5.10 20.21
CA ASP A 22 14.88 -5.61 20.18
C ASP A 22 14.77 -6.99 20.83
N ARG A 23 15.82 -7.83 20.78
CA ARG A 23 15.85 -9.10 21.52
C ARG A 23 15.84 -8.88 23.02
N HIS A 24 16.68 -7.97 23.52
CA HIS A 24 16.77 -7.68 24.96
C HIS A 24 15.49 -7.06 25.49
N ARG A 25 14.93 -6.11 24.73
CA ARG A 25 13.62 -5.52 25.00
C ARG A 25 12.55 -6.59 25.10
N LEU A 26 12.38 -7.40 24.05
CA LEU A 26 11.35 -8.44 24.02
C LEU A 26 11.52 -9.43 25.19
N ALA A 27 12.74 -9.87 25.48
CA ALA A 27 13.01 -10.78 26.60
C ALA A 27 12.58 -10.17 27.95
N GLY A 28 12.93 -8.91 28.21
CA GLY A 28 12.55 -8.23 29.45
C GLY A 28 11.04 -8.08 29.60
N HIS A 29 10.29 -7.88 28.52
CA HIS A 29 8.82 -7.85 28.59
C HIS A 29 8.21 -9.24 28.81
N LEU A 30 8.73 -10.26 28.13
CA LEU A 30 8.29 -11.64 28.28
C LEU A 30 8.52 -12.19 29.70
N GLU A 31 9.45 -11.65 30.48
CA GLU A 31 9.61 -12.00 31.90
C GLU A 31 8.41 -11.54 32.75
N HIS A 32 7.81 -10.39 32.41
CA HIS A 32 6.82 -9.72 33.25
C HIS A 32 5.38 -9.86 32.73
N CYS A 33 5.18 -10.18 31.45
CA CYS A 33 3.85 -10.29 30.83
C CYS A 33 3.50 -11.73 30.49
N ALA A 34 2.49 -12.29 31.18
CA ALA A 34 2.01 -13.64 30.92
C ALA A 34 1.25 -13.76 29.58
N ALA A 35 0.44 -12.76 29.22
CA ALA A 35 -0.34 -12.76 27.99
C ALA A 35 0.55 -12.83 26.74
N CYS A 36 1.62 -12.02 26.69
CA CYS A 36 2.55 -12.06 25.56
C CYS A 36 3.37 -13.37 25.50
N ARG A 37 3.58 -14.06 26.62
CA ARG A 37 4.20 -15.40 26.61
C ARG A 37 3.25 -16.45 26.03
N GLU A 38 1.97 -16.39 26.38
CA GLU A 38 0.96 -17.29 25.85
C GLU A 38 0.78 -17.11 24.35
N GLU A 39 0.72 -15.86 23.87
CA GLU A 39 0.68 -15.54 22.44
C GLU A 39 1.90 -16.10 21.70
N LEU A 40 3.11 -15.92 22.25
CA LEU A 40 4.33 -16.48 21.67
C LEU A 40 4.26 -18.02 21.57
N GLN A 41 3.80 -18.69 22.63
CA GLN A 41 3.65 -20.15 22.64
C GLN A 41 2.64 -20.64 21.60
N ALA A 42 1.51 -19.93 21.44
CA ALA A 42 0.51 -20.26 20.43
C ALA A 42 1.11 -20.15 19.01
N GLN A 43 1.85 -19.08 18.73
CA GLN A 43 2.50 -18.89 17.43
C GLN A 43 3.61 -19.93 17.17
N GLU A 44 4.41 -20.27 18.19
CA GLU A 44 5.43 -21.33 18.11
C GLU A 44 4.79 -22.70 17.82
N ALA A 45 3.64 -23.01 18.44
CA ALA A 45 2.91 -24.25 18.20
C ALA A 45 2.37 -24.34 16.76
N VAL A 46 1.85 -23.24 16.22
CA VAL A 46 1.42 -23.16 14.81
C VAL A 46 2.62 -23.35 13.87
N ALA A 47 3.73 -22.66 14.13
CA ALA A 47 4.96 -22.79 13.33
C ALA A 47 5.53 -24.22 13.35
N ALA A 48 5.51 -24.88 14.51
CA ALA A 48 5.92 -26.28 14.64
C ALA A 48 5.01 -27.22 13.82
N THR A 49 3.70 -26.98 13.86
CA THR A 49 2.72 -27.76 13.09
C THR A 49 2.87 -27.57 11.57
N LEU A 50 3.20 -26.36 11.12
CA LEU A 50 3.44 -26.09 9.71
C LEU A 50 4.77 -26.68 9.23
N SER A 51 5.80 -26.63 10.07
CA SER A 51 7.14 -27.16 9.75
C SER A 51 7.23 -28.69 9.82
N SER A 52 6.29 -29.37 10.49
CA SER A 52 6.22 -30.83 10.49
C SER A 52 5.76 -31.43 9.16
N ARG A 53 5.35 -30.60 8.19
CA ARG A 53 4.98 -31.07 6.85
C ARG A 53 6.22 -31.56 6.11
N PRO A 54 6.14 -32.70 5.40
CA PRO A 54 7.25 -33.19 4.61
C PRO A 54 7.63 -32.15 3.56
N ALA A 55 8.93 -31.86 3.44
CA ALA A 55 9.45 -30.99 2.40
C ALA A 55 9.10 -31.61 1.04
N ALA A 56 8.40 -30.85 0.20
CA ALA A 56 8.12 -31.27 -1.16
C ALA A 56 9.43 -31.33 -1.95
N GLU A 57 9.67 -32.44 -2.66
CA GLU A 57 10.77 -32.52 -3.60
C GLU A 57 10.56 -31.47 -4.71
N VAL A 58 11.47 -30.51 -4.78
CA VAL A 58 11.46 -29.50 -5.83
C VAL A 58 12.11 -30.08 -7.10
N SER A 59 11.50 -29.83 -8.25
CA SER A 59 12.09 -30.21 -9.54
C SER A 59 13.47 -29.56 -9.72
N PRO A 60 14.43 -30.23 -10.37
CA PRO A 60 15.70 -29.59 -10.73
C PRO A 60 15.44 -28.31 -11.54
N GLY A 61 16.21 -27.26 -11.25
CA GLY A 61 16.04 -25.94 -11.87
C GLY A 61 14.84 -25.12 -11.37
N PHE A 62 14.17 -25.52 -10.29
CA PHE A 62 13.09 -24.70 -9.69
C PHE A 62 13.61 -23.32 -9.26
N ALA A 63 14.73 -23.26 -8.54
CA ALA A 63 15.30 -22.00 -8.08
C ALA A 63 15.65 -21.06 -9.23
N SER A 64 16.23 -21.57 -10.32
CA SER A 64 16.55 -20.74 -11.49
C SER A 64 15.30 -20.21 -12.18
N ARG A 65 14.24 -21.02 -12.32
CA ARG A 65 12.96 -20.56 -12.87
C ARG A 65 12.29 -19.50 -12.01
N VAL A 66 12.31 -19.68 -10.69
CA VAL A 66 11.76 -18.69 -9.74
C VAL A 66 12.55 -17.38 -9.82
N MET A 67 13.88 -17.45 -9.79
CA MET A 67 14.71 -16.25 -9.87
C MET A 67 14.52 -15.51 -11.19
N ALA A 68 14.42 -16.21 -12.32
CA ALA A 68 14.11 -15.60 -13.62
C ALA A 68 12.71 -14.96 -13.67
N ALA A 69 11.73 -15.48 -12.91
CA ALA A 69 10.40 -14.87 -12.80
C ALA A 69 10.37 -13.66 -11.86
N VAL A 70 11.33 -13.57 -10.92
CA VAL A 70 11.46 -12.48 -9.95
C VAL A 70 12.43 -11.39 -10.45
N GLU A 71 13.09 -11.59 -11.60
CA GLU A 71 13.98 -10.60 -12.19
C GLU A 71 13.26 -9.25 -12.36
N PRO A 72 13.94 -8.14 -12.00
CA PRO A 72 13.33 -6.82 -11.96
C PRO A 72 12.76 -6.46 -13.34
N ALA A 73 11.64 -5.73 -13.31
CA ALA A 73 10.91 -5.29 -14.49
C ALA A 73 11.87 -4.81 -15.61
N PRO A 74 11.58 -5.12 -16.88
CA PRO A 74 12.49 -4.83 -17.97
C PRO A 74 12.88 -3.34 -18.01
N ALA A 75 14.15 -3.05 -18.25
CA ALA A 75 14.76 -1.71 -18.11
C ALA A 75 14.08 -0.58 -18.92
N TRP A 76 13.22 -0.90 -19.90
CA TRP A 76 12.41 0.10 -20.59
C TRP A 76 11.29 0.67 -19.72
N LEU A 77 10.77 -0.09 -18.75
CA LEU A 77 9.81 0.41 -17.75
C LEU A 77 10.48 1.37 -16.75
N ASP A 78 11.76 1.18 -16.46
CA ASP A 78 12.56 2.18 -15.72
C ASP A 78 12.72 3.49 -16.51
N MET A 79 12.74 3.42 -17.84
CA MET A 79 12.73 4.61 -18.69
C MET A 79 11.35 5.30 -18.70
N LEU A 80 10.26 4.58 -18.42
CA LEU A 80 8.92 5.11 -18.19
C LEU A 80 8.66 5.54 -16.73
N ASN A 81 9.68 5.50 -15.86
CA ASN A 81 9.53 5.89 -14.47
C ASN A 81 9.35 7.41 -14.35
N TRP A 82 8.10 7.86 -14.50
CA TRP A 82 7.66 9.25 -14.44
C TRP A 82 8.28 10.01 -13.26
N ARG A 83 8.36 9.38 -12.08
CA ARG A 83 8.97 9.95 -10.85
C ARG A 83 10.47 10.20 -11.01
N ALA A 84 11.20 9.23 -11.54
CA ALA A 84 12.65 9.39 -11.75
C ALA A 84 12.94 10.49 -12.78
N TRP A 85 12.12 10.59 -13.82
CA TRP A 85 12.24 11.65 -14.82
C TRP A 85 11.85 13.03 -14.27
N THR A 86 10.81 13.14 -13.44
CA THR A 86 10.46 14.43 -12.80
C THR A 86 11.59 14.93 -11.91
N PHE A 87 12.18 14.07 -11.07
CA PHE A 87 13.31 14.47 -10.22
C PHE A 87 14.56 14.83 -11.03
N ARG A 88 14.88 14.09 -12.10
CA ARG A 88 16.03 14.39 -12.95
C ARG A 88 15.86 15.65 -13.80
N LEU A 89 14.63 15.97 -14.20
CA LEU A 89 14.32 17.18 -14.98
C LEU A 89 14.01 18.40 -14.11
N ALA A 90 13.77 18.24 -12.80
CA ALA A 90 13.54 19.32 -11.86
C ALA A 90 14.58 20.47 -11.93
N PRO A 91 15.92 20.22 -11.97
CA PRO A 91 16.89 21.32 -12.09
C PRO A 91 16.83 22.02 -13.45
N VAL A 92 16.51 21.31 -14.53
CA VAL A 92 16.35 21.89 -15.87
C VAL A 92 15.11 22.78 -15.92
N ALA A 93 13.99 22.30 -15.36
CA ALA A 93 12.77 23.09 -15.24
C ALA A 93 12.99 24.35 -14.37
N ALA A 94 13.68 24.22 -13.24
CA ALA A 94 14.03 25.35 -12.37
C ALA A 94 14.91 26.38 -13.10
N ALA A 95 15.91 25.92 -13.87
CA ALA A 95 16.75 26.81 -14.68
C ALA A 95 15.95 27.54 -15.76
N LEU A 96 15.03 26.85 -16.45
CA LEU A 96 14.15 27.46 -17.45
C LEU A 96 13.21 28.49 -16.83
N VAL A 97 12.64 28.22 -15.64
CA VAL A 97 11.81 29.18 -14.89
C VAL A 97 12.61 30.40 -14.45
N LEU A 98 13.85 30.21 -14.00
CA LEU A 98 14.75 31.32 -13.65
C LEU A 98 15.07 32.19 -14.88
N VAL A 99 15.38 31.57 -16.01
CA VAL A 99 15.63 32.31 -17.26
C VAL A 99 14.37 33.02 -17.75
N ALA A 100 13.20 32.38 -17.68
CA ALA A 100 11.93 32.98 -18.06
C ALA A 100 11.57 34.17 -17.16
N SER A 101 11.74 34.05 -15.84
CA SER A 101 11.45 35.13 -14.88
C SER A 101 12.43 36.31 -14.96
N LEU A 102 13.65 36.09 -15.46
CA LEU A 102 14.61 37.16 -15.75
C LEU A 102 14.37 37.83 -17.12
N GLY A 103 13.70 37.14 -18.06
CA GLY A 103 13.52 37.61 -19.44
C GLY A 103 12.13 38.14 -19.79
N TYR A 104 11.08 37.72 -19.09
CA TYR A 104 9.70 38.14 -19.36
C TYR A 104 9.21 39.11 -18.29
N GLY A 105 8.85 40.33 -18.70
CA GLY A 105 8.00 41.23 -17.90
C GLY A 105 6.63 40.58 -17.65
N PRO A 106 5.83 41.12 -16.71
CA PRO A 106 4.58 40.49 -16.28
C PRO A 106 3.64 40.30 -17.47
N THR A 107 3.54 39.07 -17.94
CA THR A 107 2.51 38.65 -18.89
C THR A 107 1.20 38.61 -18.12
N GLU A 108 0.19 39.28 -18.64
CA GLU A 108 -1.19 39.17 -18.14
C GLU A 108 -1.50 37.68 -17.96
N ALA A 109 -1.67 37.28 -16.71
CA ALA A 109 -1.94 35.90 -16.37
C ALA A 109 -3.22 35.49 -17.10
N ALA A 110 -3.16 34.38 -17.84
CA ALA A 110 -4.37 33.73 -18.33
C ALA A 110 -5.30 33.55 -17.12
N GLU A 111 -6.55 34.00 -17.27
CA GLU A 111 -7.53 33.98 -16.18
C GLU A 111 -7.54 32.58 -15.56
N PRO A 112 -7.45 32.48 -14.21
CA PRO A 112 -7.47 31.19 -13.55
C PRO A 112 -8.78 30.50 -13.89
N MET A 113 -8.70 29.38 -14.61
CA MET A 113 -9.87 28.52 -14.79
C MET A 113 -10.32 28.07 -13.39
N GLU A 114 -11.50 28.54 -12.99
CA GLU A 114 -12.13 28.16 -11.74
C GLU A 114 -12.41 26.65 -11.77
N PHE A 115 -11.98 25.96 -10.72
CA PHE A 115 -12.15 24.51 -10.59
C PHE A 115 -13.63 24.10 -10.71
N ALA A 116 -14.56 25.00 -10.37
CA ALA A 116 -15.99 24.81 -10.53
C ALA A 116 -16.42 24.52 -11.98
N ASP A 117 -15.82 25.20 -12.96
CA ASP A 117 -16.16 25.00 -14.39
C ASP A 117 -15.64 23.67 -14.92
N LEU A 118 -14.47 23.24 -14.44
CA LEU A 118 -13.92 21.93 -14.77
C LEU A 118 -14.75 20.79 -14.17
N VAL A 119 -15.26 20.96 -12.95
CA VAL A 119 -16.09 19.93 -12.29
C VAL A 119 -17.47 19.84 -12.94
N ALA A 120 -18.04 20.95 -13.40
CA ALA A 120 -19.35 20.96 -14.05
C ALA A 120 -19.44 20.08 -15.31
N GLU A 121 -18.34 19.93 -16.06
CA GLU A 121 -18.25 19.04 -17.23
C GLU A 121 -18.32 17.55 -16.84
N TRP A 122 -17.81 17.20 -15.65
CA TRP A 122 -17.73 15.81 -15.17
C TRP A 122 -18.85 15.43 -14.20
N VAL A 123 -19.70 16.39 -13.81
CA VAL A 123 -20.92 16.12 -13.05
C VAL A 123 -21.88 15.36 -13.97
N VAL A 124 -21.91 14.05 -13.78
CA VAL A 124 -22.99 13.19 -14.28
C VAL A 124 -24.28 13.75 -13.71
N LYS A 125 -25.22 14.10 -14.59
CA LYS A 125 -26.55 14.56 -14.17
C LYS A 125 -27.21 13.44 -13.39
N ASP A 126 -27.59 13.75 -12.16
CA ASP A 126 -28.38 12.92 -11.26
C ASP A 126 -29.78 12.79 -11.89
N ASP A 127 -29.93 11.91 -12.87
CA ASP A 127 -31.23 11.46 -13.36
C ASP A 127 -31.68 10.31 -12.45
N ASP A 128 -32.68 10.64 -11.63
CA ASP A 128 -33.52 9.85 -10.73
C ASP A 128 -33.26 8.32 -10.55
N GLU A 129 -33.21 7.96 -9.26
CA GLU A 129 -33.37 6.62 -8.68
C GLU A 129 -32.25 5.60 -8.95
N THR A 130 -31.03 5.91 -8.52
CA THR A 130 -30.19 5.08 -7.62
C THR A 130 -28.76 5.63 -7.67
N LEU A 131 -28.26 6.11 -6.53
CA LEU A 131 -26.81 6.33 -6.42
C LEU A 131 -26.12 5.00 -6.74
N PRO A 132 -25.10 5.00 -7.62
CA PRO A 132 -24.44 3.77 -7.98
C PRO A 132 -23.83 3.15 -6.72
N ALA A 133 -23.94 1.81 -6.60
CA ALA A 133 -23.54 1.08 -5.40
C ALA A 133 -22.10 1.39 -4.92
N PHE A 134 -21.23 1.87 -5.81
CA PHE A 134 -19.88 2.26 -5.44
C PHE A 134 -19.79 3.53 -4.55
N ALA A 135 -20.82 4.38 -4.53
CA ALA A 135 -20.86 5.57 -3.68
C ALA A 135 -20.89 5.23 -2.19
N LEU A 136 -21.49 4.09 -1.83
CA LEU A 136 -21.52 3.58 -0.46
C LEU A 136 -20.12 3.22 0.08
N PHE A 137 -19.13 3.00 -0.78
CA PHE A 137 -17.75 2.73 -0.32
C PHE A 137 -17.02 3.97 0.18
N TRP A 138 -17.54 5.18 -0.09
CA TRP A 138 -16.93 6.44 0.34
C TRP A 138 -17.56 7.02 1.60
N GLU A 139 -18.60 6.37 2.12
CA GLU A 139 -19.26 6.77 3.35
C GLU A 139 -18.60 6.09 4.55
N ASP A 140 -18.28 6.89 5.57
CA ASP A 140 -17.40 6.50 6.69
C ASP A 140 -18.08 5.51 7.66
N ASP A 141 -19.41 5.36 7.58
CA ASP A 141 -20.21 4.51 8.47
C ASP A 141 -21.39 3.89 7.72
N VAL A 142 -21.22 2.66 7.22
CA VAL A 142 -22.27 1.89 6.52
C VAL A 142 -22.45 0.55 7.23
N ALA A 143 -23.69 0.19 7.55
CA ALA A 143 -23.99 -1.08 8.21
C ALA A 143 -23.70 -2.29 7.31
N ASP A 144 -23.17 -3.37 7.89
CA ASP A 144 -22.75 -4.58 7.14
C ASP A 144 -23.86 -5.18 6.26
N GLU A 145 -25.11 -5.18 6.76
CA GLU A 145 -26.27 -5.70 6.03
C GLU A 145 -26.57 -4.89 4.75
N THR A 146 -26.40 -3.56 4.81
CA THR A 146 -26.61 -2.67 3.66
C THR A 146 -25.52 -2.81 2.60
N LEU A 147 -24.28 -3.12 3.00
CA LEU A 147 -23.20 -3.44 2.05
C LEU A 147 -23.48 -4.75 1.30
N LEU A 148 -23.98 -5.76 2.02
CA LEU A 148 -24.23 -7.09 1.45
C LEU A 148 -25.41 -7.07 0.49
N GLU A 149 -26.48 -6.35 0.83
CA GLU A 149 -27.62 -6.13 -0.05
C GLU A 149 -27.21 -5.36 -1.31
N ALA A 150 -26.45 -4.27 -1.17
CA ALA A 150 -25.98 -3.46 -2.30
C ALA A 150 -25.11 -4.25 -3.30
N VAL A 151 -24.22 -5.12 -2.83
CA VAL A 151 -23.41 -6.00 -3.69
C VAL A 151 -24.26 -7.03 -4.43
N LEU A 152 -25.29 -7.57 -3.78
CA LEU A 152 -26.14 -8.61 -4.36
C LEU A 152 -27.17 -8.05 -5.35
N THR A 153 -27.61 -6.80 -5.18
CA THR A 153 -28.58 -6.16 -6.07
C THR A 153 -27.94 -5.28 -7.14
N ALA A 154 -26.62 -5.09 -7.12
CA ALA A 154 -25.90 -4.35 -8.14
C ALA A 154 -26.03 -5.08 -9.50
N ASN A 155 -26.84 -4.50 -10.39
CA ASN A 155 -26.99 -4.98 -11.75
C ASN A 155 -25.90 -4.31 -12.62
N PRO A 156 -24.91 -5.05 -13.16
CA PRO A 156 -23.77 -4.46 -13.86
C PRO A 156 -24.09 -3.85 -15.23
N ASP A 157 -25.33 -3.98 -15.71
CA ASP A 157 -25.77 -3.56 -17.05
C ASP A 157 -26.58 -2.24 -17.07
N LYS A 158 -26.55 -1.44 -16.00
CA LYS A 158 -27.01 -0.04 -16.02
C LYS A 158 -25.99 0.91 -15.45
#